data_AF-A0AAW6BTL3-F1
#
_entry.id   AF-A0AAW6BTL3-F1
#
_cell.length_a   1.000
_cell.length_b   1.000
_cell.length_c   1.000
_cell.angle_alpha   90.00
_cell.angle_beta   90.00
_cell.angle_gamma   90.00
#
_symmetry.space_group_name_H-M   'P 1'
#
loop_
_entity.id
_entity.type
_entity.pdbx_description
1 polymer ?
#
loop_
_entity_poly.entity_id
_entity_poly.type
_entity_poly.pdbx_seq_one_letter_code
_entity_poly.pdbx_strand_id
1 'polypeptide(L)'
;MNKQLYRIIFNQARQLWMVVAEIARAGRGRTGHRYRCPSSPQHRCRLTALRFGLLLVFGGVSLTAQAAIVADGQAPGRQQPTLVRSANGTPQVNIQTPGADGVSHNTYRQFDVDKQGVILNNSHQATQTQLGGMVAGNPWLAKGDASVILNEVNSHDPSRLNGWIEVAGHKAEVIIANPAGITCNGCGFINSHRTTLTTGQALMEQGRLKGFDVNQGEVRIDGHGMDSTQQSYTDIIARSVAINAKLHAQDLKVTAGRNIVDAAHQQIKKKSVDDEKHPAFALDVAALGGMYAHKIRLIGTEAGVGVHNAGNIGASAGEVHITADGRIENRGTLSSRDALQLTASSGISNTGKLLSQSAVNLQAGGALDNQGRVESRGDTTVNAGTIHSSHDSVWAAGLDDNGNTTRPGSLTLTAQHVQAKGKNLATDTLAIHSQQIDLSDSQTAASQIQLTASQAGISTARATVNADRLTAKTPGQFNNDGGQLVAKEIHLTTPDLSNQQGKINQTGTGELALHTRTLNNREG
;
A
#
# COMPACT_ATOMS: atom_id res chain seq x y z
N MET A 1 30.51 46.69 4.31
CA MET A 1 29.36 46.50 5.21
C MET A 1 28.14 46.13 4.39
N ASN A 2 27.26 45.28 4.95
CA ASN A 2 26.12 44.56 4.36
C ASN A 2 26.43 43.30 3.51
N LYS A 3 26.88 42.22 4.18
CA LYS A 3 27.10 40.91 3.53
C LYS A 3 26.06 39.83 3.84
N GLN A 4 24.98 40.12 4.59
CA GLN A 4 24.00 39.09 5.01
C GLN A 4 22.54 39.56 5.13
N LEU A 5 22.14 40.60 4.40
CA LEU A 5 20.74 41.06 4.42
C LEU A 5 20.01 40.59 3.16
N TYR A 6 18.96 39.81 3.38
CA TYR A 6 18.08 39.28 2.35
C TYR A 6 16.66 39.78 2.58
N ARG A 7 15.89 39.89 1.50
CA ARG A 7 14.47 40.25 1.52
C ARG A 7 13.65 39.24 0.72
N ILE A 8 12.38 39.14 1.05
CA ILE A 8 11.45 38.23 0.39
C ILE A 8 10.65 39.01 -0.66
N ILE A 9 10.63 38.55 -1.91
CA ILE A 9 9.87 39.16 -3.01
C ILE A 9 9.01 38.09 -3.68
N PHE A 10 7.75 38.43 -4.01
CA PHE A 10 6.85 37.53 -4.73
C PHE A 10 7.26 37.43 -6.20
N ASN A 11 7.51 36.22 -6.69
CA ASN A 11 7.82 35.96 -8.09
C ASN A 11 6.55 35.55 -8.85
N GLN A 12 6.01 36.46 -9.66
CA GLN A 12 4.77 36.24 -10.40
C GLN A 12 4.88 35.13 -11.48
N ALA A 13 6.06 34.88 -12.05
CA ALA A 13 6.24 33.81 -13.03
C ALA A 13 6.24 32.42 -12.38
N ARG A 14 6.63 32.34 -11.10
CA ARG A 14 6.68 31.10 -10.33
C ARG A 14 5.55 30.93 -9.32
N GLN A 15 4.73 31.97 -9.10
CA GLN A 15 3.63 32.01 -8.12
C GLN A 15 4.06 31.70 -6.68
N LEU A 16 5.29 32.09 -6.29
CA LEU A 16 5.91 31.76 -5.00
C LEU A 16 6.76 32.93 -4.47
N TRP A 17 6.95 33.02 -3.15
CA TRP A 17 7.84 33.98 -2.50
C TRP A 17 9.29 33.51 -2.54
N MET A 18 10.21 34.40 -2.96
CA MET A 18 11.63 34.09 -3.15
C MET A 18 12.50 35.00 -2.29
N VAL A 19 13.53 34.42 -1.65
CA VAL A 19 14.56 35.17 -0.92
C VAL A 19 15.58 35.72 -1.92
N VAL A 20 15.84 37.03 -1.86
CA VAL A 20 16.81 37.73 -2.71
C VAL A 20 17.70 38.66 -1.89
N ALA A 21 18.89 38.98 -2.40
CA ALA A 21 19.76 39.97 -1.77
C ALA A 21 19.07 41.34 -1.69
N GLU A 22 19.33 42.14 -0.65
CA GLU A 22 18.69 43.44 -0.43
C GLU A 22 18.86 44.45 -1.59
N ILE A 23 19.95 44.31 -2.36
CA ILE A 23 20.27 45.15 -3.52
C ILE A 23 19.47 44.78 -4.78
N ALA A 24 18.74 43.67 -4.77
CA ALA A 24 17.94 43.22 -5.91
C ALA A 24 16.73 44.14 -6.09
N ARG A 25 16.80 45.11 -7.01
CA ARG A 25 15.68 46.02 -7.29
C ARG A 25 14.48 45.27 -7.89
N ALA A 26 13.27 45.71 -7.57
CA ALA A 26 12.06 45.22 -8.24
C ALA A 26 12.09 45.71 -9.70
N GLY A 27 12.62 44.87 -10.59
CA GLY A 27 12.52 45.08 -12.02
C GLY A 27 11.12 44.71 -12.46
N ARG A 28 10.39 45.66 -13.05
CA ARG A 28 9.31 45.29 -13.98
C ARG A 28 10.00 44.56 -15.12
N GLY A 29 10.03 43.23 -15.06
CA GLY A 29 10.26 42.44 -16.26
C GLY A 29 9.28 42.99 -17.28
N ARG A 30 9.79 43.62 -18.34
CA ARG A 30 8.96 44.01 -19.48
C ARG A 30 8.16 42.78 -19.76
N THR A 31 6.84 42.88 -19.60
CA THR A 31 5.91 41.86 -20.04
C THR A 31 6.39 41.47 -21.42
N GLY A 32 6.97 40.27 -21.52
CA GLY A 32 7.22 39.65 -22.81
C GLY A 32 5.93 39.87 -23.56
N HIS A 33 6.03 40.56 -24.70
CA HIS A 33 4.88 40.95 -25.50
C HIS A 33 3.90 39.80 -25.41
N ARG A 34 2.70 40.06 -24.86
CA ARG A 34 1.57 39.24 -25.25
C ARG A 34 1.65 39.29 -26.75
N TYR A 35 2.01 38.18 -27.37
CA TYR A 35 1.56 37.90 -28.71
C TYR A 35 0.06 37.97 -28.57
N ARG A 36 -0.48 39.17 -28.76
CA ARG A 36 -1.80 39.33 -29.31
C ARG A 36 -1.62 38.61 -30.64
N CYS A 37 -2.00 37.33 -30.67
CA CYS A 37 -2.26 36.69 -31.94
C CYS A 37 -3.13 37.72 -32.67
N PRO A 38 -2.71 38.23 -33.84
CA PRO A 38 -3.68 38.76 -34.75
C PRO A 38 -4.75 37.66 -34.81
N SER A 39 -6.02 38.01 -34.70
CA SER A 39 -7.05 37.13 -35.22
C SER A 39 -6.58 36.78 -36.62
N SER A 40 -6.07 35.55 -36.79
CA SER A 40 -5.69 35.02 -38.07
C SER A 40 -6.89 35.30 -38.97
N PRO A 41 -6.70 35.87 -40.19
CA PRO A 41 -7.80 35.84 -41.13
C PRO A 41 -8.28 34.39 -41.13
N GLN A 42 -9.59 34.18 -40.93
CA GLN A 42 -10.15 32.86 -41.10
C GLN A 42 -9.97 32.51 -42.58
N HIS A 43 -8.79 32.01 -42.93
CA HIS A 43 -8.56 31.29 -44.15
C HIS A 43 -9.43 30.04 -44.00
N ARG A 44 -10.64 30.13 -44.53
CA ARG A 44 -11.47 28.96 -44.81
C ARG A 44 -10.73 28.16 -45.87
N CYS A 45 -9.74 27.40 -45.44
CA CYS A 45 -9.00 26.50 -46.30
C CYS A 45 -9.94 25.32 -46.53
N ARG A 46 -10.56 25.25 -47.71
CA ARG A 46 -11.31 24.07 -48.12
C ARG A 46 -10.29 22.95 -48.35
N LEU A 47 -10.20 22.03 -47.39
CA LEU A 47 -9.53 20.76 -47.60
C LEU A 47 -10.35 19.95 -48.62
N THR A 48 -9.81 19.81 -49.82
CA THR A 48 -10.33 18.85 -50.80
C THR A 48 -10.22 17.43 -50.24
N ALA A 49 -11.18 16.55 -50.53
CA ALA A 49 -11.23 15.17 -50.03
C ALA A 49 -9.89 14.42 -50.19
N LEU A 50 -9.17 14.66 -51.30
CA LEU A 50 -7.85 14.09 -51.56
C LEU A 50 -6.79 14.47 -50.52
N ARG A 51 -6.77 15.73 -50.06
CA ARG A 51 -5.79 16.24 -49.07
C ARG A 51 -6.11 15.75 -47.66
N PHE A 52 -7.39 15.61 -47.35
CA PHE A 52 -7.83 15.00 -46.09
C PHE A 52 -7.50 13.50 -46.06
N GLY A 53 -7.70 12.78 -47.17
CA GLY A 53 -7.28 11.38 -47.32
C GLY A 53 -5.77 11.19 -47.18
N LEU A 54 -4.96 12.06 -47.78
CA LEU A 54 -3.50 12.06 -47.61
C LEU A 54 -3.06 12.32 -46.17
N LEU A 55 -3.73 13.24 -45.45
CA LEU A 55 -3.44 13.49 -44.03
C LEU A 55 -3.83 12.30 -43.14
N LEU A 56 -4.87 11.53 -43.48
CA LEU A 56 -5.20 10.28 -42.78
C LEU A 56 -4.15 9.18 -43.04
N VAL A 57 -3.72 9.01 -44.30
CA VAL A 57 -2.72 7.99 -44.69
C VAL A 57 -1.34 8.27 -44.11
N PHE A 58 -0.94 9.54 -43.99
CA PHE A 58 0.34 9.95 -43.40
C PHE A 58 0.27 10.23 -41.89
N GLY A 59 -0.84 9.91 -41.22
CA GLY A 59 -0.98 10.06 -39.77
C GLY A 59 -1.02 11.52 -39.27
N GLY A 60 -1.28 12.49 -40.15
CA GLY A 60 -1.43 13.91 -39.82
C GLY A 60 -2.77 14.27 -39.17
N VAL A 61 -3.69 13.31 -39.05
CA VAL A 61 -4.94 13.42 -38.30
C VAL A 61 -4.94 12.37 -37.18
N SER A 62 -4.71 12.81 -35.95
CA SER A 62 -4.95 12.00 -34.76
C SER A 62 -6.41 12.15 -34.35
N LEU A 63 -7.24 11.12 -34.56
CA LEU A 63 -8.54 11.04 -33.90
C LEU A 63 -8.26 10.82 -32.41
N THR A 64 -8.69 11.74 -31.55
CA THR A 64 -8.63 11.52 -30.10
C THR A 64 -9.50 10.31 -29.76
N ALA A 65 -8.91 9.24 -29.21
CA ALA A 65 -9.68 8.10 -28.70
C ALA A 65 -10.66 8.61 -27.64
N GLN A 66 -11.95 8.55 -27.95
CA GLN A 66 -13.01 8.88 -27.00
C GLN A 66 -13.26 7.68 -26.10
N ALA A 67 -13.54 7.93 -24.83
CA ALA A 67 -14.04 6.88 -23.94
C ALA A 67 -15.32 6.31 -24.54
N ALA A 68 -15.34 5.00 -24.76
CA ALA A 68 -16.48 4.31 -25.33
C ALA A 68 -16.71 2.99 -24.58
N ILE A 69 -17.98 2.58 -24.58
CA ILE A 69 -18.37 1.23 -24.17
C ILE A 69 -18.87 0.56 -25.44
N VAL A 70 -18.31 -0.60 -25.76
CA VAL A 70 -18.59 -1.31 -27.01
C VAL A 70 -18.75 -2.79 -26.69
N ALA A 71 -19.95 -3.32 -26.89
CA ALA A 71 -20.22 -4.76 -26.74
C ALA A 71 -19.35 -5.58 -27.70
N ASP A 72 -18.96 -6.77 -27.29
CA ASP A 72 -18.22 -7.69 -28.15
C ASP A 72 -19.16 -8.45 -29.09
N GLY A 73 -19.24 -8.00 -30.34
CA GLY A 73 -20.06 -8.64 -31.37
C GLY A 73 -19.63 -10.07 -31.73
N GLN A 74 -18.45 -10.53 -31.30
CA GLN A 74 -17.98 -11.91 -31.48
C GLN A 74 -18.32 -12.82 -30.28
N ALA A 75 -18.78 -12.25 -29.16
CA ALA A 75 -19.22 -13.05 -28.02
C ALA A 75 -20.56 -13.75 -28.33
N PRO A 76 -20.91 -14.86 -27.65
CA PRO A 76 -22.25 -15.42 -27.69
C PRO A 76 -23.35 -14.36 -27.46
N GLY A 77 -24.47 -14.42 -28.19
CA GLY A 77 -25.52 -13.39 -28.11
C GLY A 77 -26.04 -13.10 -26.69
N ARG A 78 -26.11 -14.14 -25.84
CA ARG A 78 -26.45 -14.04 -24.40
C ARG A 78 -25.39 -13.33 -23.53
N GLN A 79 -24.29 -12.88 -24.13
CA GLN A 79 -23.19 -12.13 -23.49
C GLN A 79 -22.99 -10.76 -24.15
N GLN A 80 -23.78 -10.39 -25.16
CA GLN A 80 -23.66 -9.11 -25.87
C GLN A 80 -24.62 -8.09 -25.26
N PRO A 81 -24.23 -7.26 -24.28
CA PRO A 81 -25.15 -6.31 -23.66
C PRO A 81 -25.69 -5.30 -24.67
N THR A 82 -26.89 -4.76 -24.39
CA THR A 82 -27.46 -3.69 -25.22
C THR A 82 -27.10 -2.34 -24.63
N LEU A 83 -26.47 -1.48 -25.43
CA LEU A 83 -26.12 -0.13 -25.02
C LEU A 83 -27.18 0.87 -25.47
N VAL A 84 -27.64 1.68 -24.54
CA VAL A 84 -28.58 2.77 -24.77
C VAL A 84 -28.11 4.02 -24.01
N ARG A 85 -28.85 5.13 -24.13
CA ARG A 85 -28.64 6.31 -23.29
C ARG A 85 -29.87 6.51 -22.42
N SER A 86 -29.65 6.89 -21.17
CA SER A 86 -30.71 7.37 -20.29
C SER A 86 -31.28 8.70 -20.81
N ALA A 87 -32.39 9.15 -20.24
CA ALA A 87 -33.06 10.39 -20.64
C ALA A 87 -32.15 11.63 -20.53
N ASN A 88 -31.22 11.65 -19.59
CA ASN A 88 -30.25 12.73 -19.40
C ASN A 88 -28.93 12.53 -20.18
N GLY A 89 -28.82 11.49 -21.01
CA GLY A 89 -27.69 11.25 -21.90
C GLY A 89 -26.58 10.34 -21.35
N THR A 90 -26.64 9.96 -20.07
CA THR A 90 -25.70 9.03 -19.43
C THR A 90 -25.70 7.68 -20.17
N PRO A 91 -24.53 7.10 -20.49
CA PRO A 91 -24.43 5.75 -21.02
C PRO A 91 -25.11 4.74 -20.11
N GLN A 92 -25.93 3.88 -20.70
CA GLN A 92 -26.64 2.83 -20.00
C GLN A 92 -26.40 1.49 -20.70
N VAL A 93 -26.05 0.49 -19.90
CA VAL A 93 -25.86 -0.90 -20.31
C VAL A 93 -27.04 -1.69 -19.79
N ASN A 94 -27.91 -2.14 -20.69
CA ASN A 94 -28.86 -3.20 -20.38
C ASN A 94 -28.10 -4.52 -20.36
N ILE A 95 -27.78 -4.98 -19.15
CA ILE A 95 -27.03 -6.21 -18.91
C ILE A 95 -27.82 -7.43 -19.41
N GLN A 96 -27.12 -8.50 -19.71
CA GLN A 96 -27.71 -9.74 -20.19
C GLN A 96 -28.45 -10.53 -19.10
N THR A 97 -29.36 -11.41 -19.50
CA THR A 97 -30.11 -12.27 -18.58
C THR A 97 -29.16 -13.07 -17.67
N PRO A 98 -29.33 -13.02 -16.34
CA PRO A 98 -28.47 -13.80 -15.45
C PRO A 98 -28.68 -15.32 -15.66
N GLY A 99 -27.60 -16.07 -15.48
CA GLY A 99 -27.64 -17.53 -15.41
C GLY A 99 -28.33 -18.04 -14.13
N ALA A 100 -28.42 -19.36 -13.97
CA ALA A 100 -29.04 -19.99 -12.80
C ALA A 100 -28.35 -19.59 -11.47
N ASP A 101 -27.04 -19.31 -11.50
CA ASP A 101 -26.26 -18.84 -10.35
C ASP A 101 -26.34 -17.32 -10.11
N GLY A 102 -27.18 -16.60 -10.86
CA GLY A 102 -27.38 -15.15 -10.70
C GLY A 102 -26.32 -14.26 -11.36
N VAL A 103 -25.38 -14.85 -12.11
CA VAL A 103 -24.34 -14.11 -12.85
C VAL A 103 -24.88 -13.62 -14.20
N SER A 104 -24.91 -12.31 -14.40
CA SER A 104 -25.04 -11.68 -15.72
C SER A 104 -23.66 -11.48 -16.33
N HIS A 105 -23.35 -12.20 -17.40
CA HIS A 105 -22.05 -12.14 -18.08
C HIS A 105 -22.16 -11.25 -19.32
N ASN A 106 -21.40 -10.15 -19.33
CA ASN A 106 -21.43 -9.13 -20.37
C ASN A 106 -20.02 -8.97 -20.93
N THR A 107 -19.86 -9.13 -22.24
CA THR A 107 -18.56 -9.11 -22.91
C THR A 107 -18.43 -7.87 -23.80
N TYR A 108 -17.26 -7.23 -23.76
CA TYR A 108 -16.97 -5.95 -24.40
C TYR A 108 -15.67 -5.99 -25.21
N ARG A 109 -15.60 -5.22 -26.29
CA ARG A 109 -14.33 -4.86 -26.95
C ARG A 109 -13.70 -3.61 -26.34
N GLN A 110 -14.49 -2.81 -25.65
CA GLN A 110 -14.03 -1.63 -24.92
C GLN A 110 -15.02 -1.36 -23.78
N PHE A 111 -14.49 -1.11 -22.58
CA PHE A 111 -15.29 -0.67 -21.44
C PHE A 111 -14.55 0.47 -20.77
N ASP A 112 -14.76 1.67 -21.30
CA ASP A 112 -14.26 2.91 -20.73
C ASP A 112 -15.41 3.73 -20.17
N VAL A 113 -15.21 4.27 -18.97
CA VAL A 113 -16.16 5.12 -18.29
C VAL A 113 -15.56 6.52 -18.26
N ASP A 114 -16.28 7.51 -18.78
CA ASP A 114 -15.91 8.90 -18.66
C ASP A 114 -16.56 9.56 -17.43
N LYS A 115 -16.35 10.86 -17.26
CA LYS A 115 -16.74 11.58 -16.05
C LYS A 115 -18.25 11.61 -15.79
N GLN A 116 -19.08 11.42 -16.82
CA GLN A 116 -20.53 11.33 -16.67
C GLN A 116 -20.98 10.01 -16.02
N GLY A 117 -20.10 9.01 -15.99
CA GLY A 117 -20.38 7.68 -15.45
C GLY A 117 -21.15 6.77 -16.41
N VAL A 118 -21.52 5.59 -15.91
CA VAL A 118 -22.32 4.58 -16.64
C VAL A 118 -23.31 3.92 -15.70
N ILE A 119 -24.46 3.53 -16.24
CA ILE A 119 -25.49 2.79 -15.54
C ILE A 119 -25.51 1.35 -16.03
N LEU A 120 -25.36 0.39 -15.14
CA LEU A 120 -25.62 -1.03 -15.35
C LEU A 120 -27.07 -1.30 -14.95
N ASN A 121 -27.96 -1.48 -15.93
CA ASN A 121 -29.39 -1.62 -15.69
C ASN A 121 -29.75 -3.04 -15.22
N ASN A 122 -29.80 -3.23 -13.91
CA ASN A 122 -30.14 -4.48 -13.22
C ASN A 122 -31.59 -4.47 -12.67
N SER A 123 -32.51 -3.85 -13.40
CA SER A 123 -33.92 -3.80 -13.02
C SER A 123 -34.82 -4.26 -14.15
N HIS A 124 -35.72 -5.19 -13.88
CA HIS A 124 -36.83 -5.52 -14.78
C HIS A 124 -37.97 -4.47 -14.77
N GLN A 125 -37.94 -3.49 -13.86
CA GLN A 125 -38.91 -2.40 -13.77
C GLN A 125 -38.25 -1.04 -14.01
N ALA A 126 -39.06 -0.02 -14.28
CA ALA A 126 -38.55 1.35 -14.32
C ALA A 126 -38.07 1.77 -12.92
N THR A 127 -36.87 2.34 -12.84
CA THR A 127 -36.21 2.65 -11.56
C THR A 127 -35.50 3.99 -11.60
N GLN A 128 -35.44 4.67 -10.45
CA GLN A 128 -34.74 5.93 -10.30
C GLN A 128 -33.25 5.65 -10.05
N THR A 129 -32.38 6.28 -10.85
CA THR A 129 -30.92 6.24 -10.71
C THR A 129 -30.40 7.61 -10.31
N GLN A 130 -29.19 7.64 -9.74
CA GLN A 130 -28.48 8.85 -9.32
C GLN A 130 -27.80 9.53 -10.51
N LEU A 131 -27.20 8.76 -11.42
CA LEU A 131 -26.47 9.26 -12.59
C LEU A 131 -27.40 9.56 -13.78
N GLY A 132 -28.48 8.80 -13.95
CA GLY A 132 -29.30 8.80 -15.18
C GLY A 132 -30.70 9.37 -15.07
N GLY A 133 -31.16 9.67 -13.85
CA GLY A 133 -32.58 9.93 -13.59
C GLY A 133 -33.41 8.63 -13.67
N MET A 134 -34.67 8.74 -14.11
CA MET A 134 -35.51 7.57 -14.36
C MET A 134 -35.00 6.76 -15.56
N VAL A 135 -34.78 5.47 -15.34
CA VAL A 135 -34.36 4.49 -16.35
C VAL A 135 -35.47 3.45 -16.52
N ALA A 136 -35.78 3.09 -17.77
CA ALA A 136 -36.77 2.04 -18.08
C ALA A 136 -36.23 0.65 -17.71
N GLY A 137 -37.15 -0.29 -17.46
CA GLY A 137 -36.78 -1.68 -17.16
C GLY A 137 -35.96 -2.32 -18.28
N ASN A 138 -34.97 -3.11 -17.90
CA ASN A 138 -34.13 -3.89 -18.78
C ASN A 138 -34.94 -5.07 -19.37
N PRO A 139 -35.15 -5.11 -20.70
CA PRO A 139 -35.93 -6.17 -21.34
C PRO A 139 -35.31 -7.57 -21.20
N TRP A 140 -34.02 -7.68 -20.87
CA TRP A 140 -33.32 -8.95 -20.69
C TRP A 140 -33.55 -9.59 -19.31
N LEU A 141 -34.17 -8.89 -18.36
CA LEU A 141 -34.31 -9.33 -16.96
C LEU A 141 -35.71 -9.85 -16.61
N ALA A 142 -36.52 -10.22 -17.60
CA ALA A 142 -37.88 -10.75 -17.37
C ALA A 142 -37.92 -12.00 -16.44
N LYS A 143 -36.79 -12.69 -16.26
CA LYS A 143 -36.67 -13.90 -15.42
C LYS A 143 -36.10 -13.61 -14.02
N GLY A 144 -35.74 -12.36 -13.72
CA GLY A 144 -35.10 -11.96 -12.48
C GLY A 144 -33.84 -11.13 -12.71
N ASP A 145 -33.45 -10.40 -11.67
CA ASP A 145 -32.31 -9.52 -11.67
C ASP A 145 -31.03 -10.26 -11.24
N ALA A 146 -29.87 -9.76 -11.64
CA ALA A 146 -28.57 -10.38 -11.35
C ALA A 146 -28.11 -10.11 -9.92
N SER A 147 -27.45 -11.09 -9.30
CA SER A 147 -26.70 -10.91 -8.05
C SER A 147 -25.25 -10.49 -8.31
N VAL A 148 -24.72 -10.87 -9.47
CA VAL A 148 -23.35 -10.55 -9.93
C VAL A 148 -23.40 -10.05 -11.37
N ILE A 149 -22.80 -8.90 -11.63
CA ILE A 149 -22.66 -8.32 -12.96
C ILE A 149 -21.19 -8.41 -13.36
N LEU A 150 -20.87 -9.39 -14.20
CA LEU A 150 -19.54 -9.59 -14.76
C LEU A 150 -19.43 -8.80 -16.07
N ASN A 151 -18.51 -7.82 -16.09
CA ASN A 151 -18.13 -7.07 -17.27
C ASN A 151 -16.73 -7.50 -17.70
N GLU A 152 -16.66 -8.31 -18.75
CA GLU A 152 -15.41 -8.87 -19.27
C GLU A 152 -15.01 -8.16 -20.56
N VAL A 153 -13.78 -7.65 -20.60
CA VAL A 153 -13.22 -6.96 -21.77
C VAL A 153 -12.29 -7.90 -22.51
N ASN A 154 -12.67 -8.22 -23.73
CA ASN A 154 -11.88 -8.98 -24.68
C ASN A 154 -11.16 -8.02 -25.64
N SER A 155 -10.09 -7.39 -25.15
CA SER A 155 -9.29 -6.40 -25.91
C SER A 155 -7.82 -6.44 -25.53
N HIS A 156 -6.98 -5.86 -26.38
CA HIS A 156 -5.58 -5.56 -26.06
C HIS A 156 -5.42 -4.21 -25.35
N ASP A 157 -6.47 -3.39 -25.33
CA ASP A 157 -6.45 -2.08 -24.72
C ASP A 157 -6.97 -2.13 -23.27
N PRO A 158 -6.30 -1.44 -22.33
CA PRO A 158 -6.75 -1.37 -20.94
C PRO A 158 -8.00 -0.50 -20.80
N SER A 159 -8.83 -0.82 -19.80
CA SER A 159 -10.02 -0.04 -19.45
C SER A 159 -9.64 1.25 -18.72
N ARG A 160 -10.31 2.35 -19.06
CA ARG A 160 -10.16 3.66 -18.41
C ARG A 160 -11.45 4.03 -17.69
N LEU A 161 -11.42 4.00 -16.37
CA LEU A 161 -12.54 4.29 -15.49
C LEU A 161 -12.36 5.68 -14.87
N ASN A 162 -12.99 6.69 -15.46
CA ASN A 162 -12.85 8.10 -15.06
C ASN A 162 -14.14 8.69 -14.45
N GLY A 163 -15.08 7.84 -14.04
CA GLY A 163 -16.35 8.24 -13.44
C GLY A 163 -17.04 7.09 -12.74
N TRP A 164 -18.25 7.35 -12.26
CA TRP A 164 -19.00 6.43 -11.42
C TRP A 164 -19.71 5.33 -12.23
N ILE A 165 -19.76 4.12 -11.68
CA ILE A 165 -20.51 2.99 -12.21
C ILE A 165 -21.68 2.72 -11.27
N GLU A 166 -22.91 2.88 -11.75
CA GLU A 166 -24.13 2.72 -10.96
C GLU A 166 -24.89 1.46 -11.36
N VAL A 167 -25.32 0.65 -10.39
CA VAL A 167 -26.28 -0.43 -10.61
C VAL A 167 -27.71 0.09 -10.44
N ALA A 168 -28.50 0.11 -11.51
CA ALA A 168 -29.92 0.46 -11.43
C ALA A 168 -30.75 -0.71 -10.91
N GLY A 169 -31.68 -0.47 -10.00
CA GLY A 169 -32.57 -1.49 -9.46
C GLY A 169 -31.93 -2.31 -8.34
N HIS A 170 -32.00 -3.64 -8.45
CA HIS A 170 -31.52 -4.52 -7.39
C HIS A 170 -30.00 -4.43 -7.24
N LYS A 171 -29.55 -4.27 -5.99
CA LYS A 171 -28.14 -4.22 -5.62
C LYS A 171 -27.44 -5.51 -6.03
N ALA A 172 -26.26 -5.39 -6.65
CA ALA A 172 -25.47 -6.52 -7.15
C ALA A 172 -23.96 -6.29 -6.97
N GLU A 173 -23.18 -7.36 -7.08
CA GLU A 173 -21.73 -7.29 -7.21
C GLU A 173 -21.35 -6.78 -8.60
N VAL A 174 -20.32 -5.95 -8.68
CA VAL A 174 -19.81 -5.44 -9.97
C VAL A 174 -18.37 -5.90 -10.15
N ILE A 175 -18.13 -6.62 -11.24
CA ILE A 175 -16.80 -7.10 -11.61
C ILE A 175 -16.43 -6.46 -12.94
N ILE A 176 -15.28 -5.81 -12.99
CA ILE A 176 -14.64 -5.33 -14.22
C ILE A 176 -13.38 -6.17 -14.44
N ALA A 177 -13.40 -7.02 -15.47
CA ALA A 177 -12.31 -7.91 -15.83
C ALA A 177 -11.71 -7.49 -17.16
N ASN A 178 -10.46 -7.01 -17.15
CA ASN A 178 -9.73 -6.67 -18.37
C ASN A 178 -8.26 -7.13 -18.27
N PRO A 179 -7.88 -8.24 -18.92
CA PRO A 179 -6.50 -8.73 -18.91
C PRO A 179 -5.45 -7.78 -19.50
N ALA A 180 -5.83 -6.77 -20.28
CA ALA A 180 -4.91 -5.76 -20.77
C ALA A 180 -4.54 -4.72 -19.70
N GLY A 181 -5.36 -4.56 -18.65
CA GLY A 181 -5.16 -3.60 -17.57
C GLY A 181 -6.40 -2.75 -17.29
N ILE A 182 -6.39 -2.07 -16.14
CA ILE A 182 -7.46 -1.16 -15.71
C ILE A 182 -6.82 0.08 -15.10
N THR A 183 -7.24 1.28 -15.51
CA THR A 183 -6.86 2.54 -14.87
C THR A 183 -8.11 3.20 -14.29
N CYS A 184 -8.09 3.50 -13.00
CA CYS A 184 -9.10 4.29 -12.31
C CYS A 184 -8.57 5.70 -12.04
N ASN A 185 -9.31 6.71 -12.45
CA ASN A 185 -9.01 8.12 -12.24
C ASN A 185 -10.29 8.90 -11.91
N GLY A 186 -10.72 8.81 -10.66
CA GLY A 186 -12.00 9.31 -10.18
C GLY A 186 -13.15 8.31 -10.38
N CYS A 187 -12.84 7.01 -10.42
CA CYS A 187 -13.88 5.99 -10.47
C CYS A 187 -14.51 5.76 -9.09
N GLY A 188 -15.77 5.35 -9.09
CA GLY A 188 -16.49 4.93 -7.90
C GLY A 188 -17.72 4.10 -8.26
N PHE A 189 -18.39 3.56 -7.26
CA PHE A 189 -19.47 2.59 -7.46
C PHE A 189 -20.70 2.96 -6.65
N ILE A 190 -21.88 2.89 -7.27
CA ILE A 190 -23.18 3.18 -6.64
C ILE A 190 -24.03 1.91 -6.65
N ASN A 191 -24.70 1.65 -5.54
CA ASN A 191 -25.63 0.53 -5.37
C ASN A 191 -24.99 -0.85 -5.63
N SER A 192 -23.73 -1.02 -5.21
CA SER A 192 -23.01 -2.29 -5.19
C SER A 192 -22.49 -2.56 -3.77
N HIS A 193 -22.62 -3.80 -3.26
CA HIS A 193 -22.02 -4.18 -1.98
C HIS A 193 -20.59 -4.69 -2.09
N ARG A 194 -20.20 -5.23 -3.25
CA ARG A 194 -18.85 -5.70 -3.55
C ARG A 194 -18.45 -5.28 -4.97
N THR A 195 -17.23 -4.74 -5.07
CA THR A 195 -16.64 -4.39 -6.35
C THR A 195 -15.31 -5.12 -6.54
N THR A 196 -15.09 -5.66 -7.74
CA THR A 196 -13.83 -6.31 -8.12
C THR A 196 -13.27 -5.68 -9.39
N LEU A 197 -12.04 -5.18 -9.32
CA LEU A 197 -11.23 -4.81 -10.47
C LEU A 197 -10.20 -5.90 -10.69
N THR A 198 -10.21 -6.55 -11.86
CA THR A 198 -9.30 -7.66 -12.13
C THR A 198 -8.69 -7.62 -13.52
N THR A 199 -7.42 -8.03 -13.60
CA THR A 199 -6.75 -8.34 -14.88
C THR A 199 -6.69 -9.84 -15.15
N GLY A 200 -7.34 -10.63 -14.30
CA GLY A 200 -7.56 -12.04 -14.56
C GLY A 200 -8.69 -12.28 -15.56
N GLN A 201 -8.55 -13.33 -16.36
CA GLN A 201 -9.65 -13.87 -17.15
C GLN A 201 -10.67 -14.54 -16.22
N ALA A 202 -11.97 -14.33 -16.47
CA ALA A 202 -13.00 -14.93 -15.64
C ALA A 202 -13.07 -16.45 -15.88
N LEU A 203 -12.97 -17.24 -14.81
CA LEU A 203 -13.11 -18.69 -14.86
C LEU A 203 -14.58 -19.06 -14.64
N MET A 204 -15.25 -19.47 -15.71
CA MET A 204 -16.66 -19.88 -15.70
C MET A 204 -16.79 -21.40 -15.79
N GLU A 205 -17.63 -21.99 -14.94
CA GLU A 205 -17.94 -23.43 -14.97
C GLU A 205 -19.45 -23.61 -14.86
N GLN A 206 -20.08 -24.19 -15.90
CA GLN A 206 -21.54 -24.42 -15.96
C GLN A 206 -22.40 -23.15 -15.72
N GLY A 207 -21.88 -21.97 -16.05
CA GLY A 207 -22.57 -20.68 -15.84
C GLY A 207 -22.25 -20.01 -14.51
N ARG A 208 -21.50 -20.67 -13.61
CA ARG A 208 -21.04 -20.13 -12.34
C ARG A 208 -19.66 -19.48 -12.47
N LEU A 209 -19.48 -18.33 -11.82
CA LEU A 209 -18.16 -17.74 -11.64
C LEU A 209 -17.37 -18.52 -10.58
N LYS A 210 -16.25 -19.13 -10.98
CA LYS A 210 -15.36 -19.86 -10.09
C LYS A 210 -14.23 -18.99 -9.54
N GLY A 211 -13.82 -17.99 -10.30
CA GLY A 211 -12.68 -17.15 -9.95
C GLY A 211 -12.05 -16.46 -11.15
N PHE A 212 -10.78 -16.13 -11.02
CA PHE A 212 -10.01 -15.34 -11.98
C PHE A 212 -8.63 -15.99 -12.20
N ASP A 213 -8.24 -16.16 -13.47
CA ASP A 213 -6.89 -16.58 -13.84
C ASP A 213 -6.05 -15.36 -14.28
N VAL A 214 -5.12 -14.96 -13.42
CA VAL A 214 -4.28 -13.78 -13.59
C VAL A 214 -2.93 -14.16 -14.21
N ASN A 215 -2.65 -13.61 -15.38
CA ASN A 215 -1.39 -13.84 -16.11
C ASN A 215 -0.61 -12.56 -16.40
N GLN A 216 -1.28 -11.42 -16.54
CA GLN A 216 -0.73 -10.15 -17.00
C GLN A 216 -1.66 -9.00 -16.60
N GLY A 217 -1.26 -7.77 -16.96
CA GLY A 217 -2.07 -6.57 -16.76
C GLY A 217 -1.80 -5.87 -15.43
N GLU A 218 -1.87 -4.54 -15.47
CA GLU A 218 -1.73 -3.68 -14.30
C GLU A 218 -3.08 -3.06 -13.94
N VAL A 219 -3.38 -2.96 -12.64
CA VAL A 219 -4.43 -2.06 -12.13
C VAL A 219 -3.77 -0.79 -11.58
N ARG A 220 -4.16 0.37 -12.11
CA ARG A 220 -3.63 1.68 -11.74
C ARG A 220 -4.70 2.54 -11.09
N ILE A 221 -4.37 3.17 -9.97
CA ILE A 221 -5.18 4.21 -9.34
C ILE A 221 -4.44 5.53 -9.46
N ASP A 222 -4.91 6.40 -10.35
CA ASP A 222 -4.24 7.64 -10.76
C ASP A 222 -5.13 8.87 -10.50
N GLY A 223 -4.56 10.07 -10.63
CA GLY A 223 -5.27 11.34 -10.66
C GLY A 223 -6.24 11.56 -9.49
N HIS A 224 -7.55 11.55 -9.77
CA HIS A 224 -8.62 11.78 -8.80
C HIS A 224 -8.88 10.59 -7.86
N GLY A 225 -8.17 9.46 -8.04
CA GLY A 225 -8.23 8.33 -7.12
C GLY A 225 -9.41 7.39 -7.36
N MET A 226 -9.75 6.62 -6.33
CA MET A 226 -10.85 5.65 -6.32
C MET A 226 -11.70 5.86 -5.05
N ASP A 227 -13.02 5.96 -5.23
CA ASP A 227 -13.98 5.97 -4.13
C ASP A 227 -14.78 4.66 -4.11
N SER A 228 -14.49 3.83 -3.11
CA SER A 228 -15.18 2.58 -2.83
C SER A 228 -15.76 2.57 -1.41
N THR A 229 -16.11 3.75 -0.88
CA THR A 229 -16.58 3.93 0.50
C THR A 229 -18.01 3.42 0.72
N GLN A 230 -18.80 3.29 -0.34
CA GLN A 230 -20.18 2.80 -0.29
C GLN A 230 -20.27 1.26 -0.35
N GLN A 231 -19.16 0.59 -0.68
CA GLN A 231 -19.06 -0.86 -0.80
C GLN A 231 -18.58 -1.43 0.53
N SER A 232 -19.14 -2.57 0.93
CA SER A 232 -18.60 -3.32 2.07
C SER A 232 -17.25 -3.96 1.75
N TYR A 233 -17.08 -4.41 0.50
CA TYR A 233 -15.87 -5.09 0.05
C TYR A 233 -15.36 -4.54 -1.29
N THR A 234 -14.05 -4.37 -1.39
CA THR A 234 -13.35 -3.98 -2.61
C THR A 234 -12.19 -4.93 -2.86
N ASP A 235 -12.18 -5.55 -4.03
CA ASP A 235 -11.13 -6.45 -4.46
C ASP A 235 -10.36 -5.86 -5.65
N ILE A 236 -9.04 -5.90 -5.58
CA ILE A 236 -8.15 -5.66 -6.71
C ILE A 236 -7.33 -6.91 -6.92
N ILE A 237 -7.47 -7.55 -8.09
CA ILE A 237 -6.83 -8.82 -8.41
C ILE A 237 -6.05 -8.64 -9.71
N ALA A 238 -4.74 -8.53 -9.66
CA ALA A 238 -3.96 -8.21 -10.85
C ALA A 238 -2.58 -8.82 -10.87
N ARG A 239 -1.88 -8.75 -12.01
CA ARG A 239 -0.46 -9.11 -12.01
C ARG A 239 0.36 -8.06 -11.25
N SER A 240 0.15 -6.78 -11.55
CA SER A 240 0.72 -5.67 -10.77
C SER A 240 -0.34 -4.62 -10.43
N VAL A 241 -0.08 -3.87 -9.36
CA VAL A 241 -0.95 -2.79 -8.88
C VAL A 241 -0.10 -1.55 -8.61
N ALA A 242 -0.51 -0.41 -9.17
CA ALA A 242 0.12 0.88 -8.92
C ALA A 242 -0.89 1.87 -8.31
N ILE A 243 -0.57 2.41 -7.13
CA ILE A 243 -1.41 3.36 -6.39
C ILE A 243 -0.70 4.72 -6.37
N ASN A 244 -1.06 5.60 -7.31
CA ASN A 244 -0.48 6.94 -7.45
C ASN A 244 -1.41 8.06 -6.93
N ALA A 245 -2.63 7.70 -6.54
CA ALA A 245 -3.63 8.58 -5.95
C ALA A 245 -4.32 7.91 -4.75
N LYS A 246 -5.29 8.59 -4.15
CA LYS A 246 -6.01 8.06 -2.98
C LYS A 246 -7.01 6.98 -3.40
N LEU A 247 -7.00 5.86 -2.69
CA LEU A 247 -8.02 4.82 -2.74
C LEU A 247 -8.71 4.79 -1.37
N HIS A 248 -10.03 5.02 -1.37
CA HIS A 248 -10.87 4.93 -0.18
C HIS A 248 -11.78 3.70 -0.25
N ALA A 249 -11.85 2.88 0.80
CA ALA A 249 -12.65 1.66 0.83
C ALA A 249 -13.12 1.31 2.26
N GLN A 250 -13.98 0.30 2.42
CA GLN A 250 -14.24 -0.33 3.72
C GLN A 250 -13.31 -1.52 3.97
N ASP A 251 -13.61 -2.72 3.45
CA ASP A 251 -12.67 -3.84 3.44
C ASP A 251 -11.97 -3.91 2.07
N LEU A 252 -10.65 -3.69 2.06
CA LEU A 252 -9.83 -3.70 0.86
C LEU A 252 -8.95 -4.95 0.82
N LYS A 253 -9.09 -5.73 -0.26
CA LYS A 253 -8.25 -6.89 -0.55
C LYS A 253 -7.52 -6.68 -1.88
N VAL A 254 -6.20 -6.74 -1.86
CA VAL A 254 -5.37 -6.66 -3.05
C VAL A 254 -4.56 -7.94 -3.18
N THR A 255 -4.69 -8.62 -4.31
CA THR A 255 -3.83 -9.76 -4.68
C THR A 255 -3.08 -9.42 -5.95
N ALA A 256 -1.76 -9.45 -5.86
CA ALA A 256 -0.84 -9.17 -6.95
C ALA A 256 0.03 -10.39 -7.29
N GLY A 257 0.47 -10.48 -8.54
CA GLY A 257 1.23 -11.59 -9.11
C GLY A 257 0.39 -12.54 -9.95
N ARG A 258 1.04 -13.58 -10.49
CA ARG A 258 0.36 -14.62 -11.28
C ARG A 258 -0.37 -15.62 -10.37
N ASN A 259 -1.70 -15.58 -10.40
CA ASN A 259 -2.54 -16.31 -9.46
C ASN A 259 -3.80 -16.86 -10.12
N ILE A 260 -4.31 -17.97 -9.59
CA ILE A 260 -5.72 -18.33 -9.70
C ILE A 260 -6.37 -17.92 -8.38
N VAL A 261 -7.34 -17.02 -8.44
CA VAL A 261 -8.06 -16.51 -7.26
C VAL A 261 -9.51 -16.93 -7.35
N ASP A 262 -10.09 -17.50 -6.30
CA ASP A 262 -11.51 -17.86 -6.30
C ASP A 262 -12.43 -16.63 -6.29
N ALA A 263 -13.70 -16.81 -6.67
CA ALA A 263 -14.67 -15.72 -6.77
C ALA A 263 -14.91 -14.96 -5.45
N ALA A 264 -14.79 -15.66 -4.30
CA ALA A 264 -14.93 -15.06 -2.97
C ALA A 264 -13.67 -14.33 -2.48
N HIS A 265 -12.56 -14.41 -3.23
CA HIS A 265 -11.26 -13.85 -2.90
C HIS A 265 -10.70 -14.34 -1.56
N GLN A 266 -10.89 -15.64 -1.28
CA GLN A 266 -10.45 -16.33 -0.07
C GLN A 266 -9.31 -17.30 -0.36
N GLN A 267 -9.35 -18.00 -1.49
CA GLN A 267 -8.37 -18.99 -1.91
C GLN A 267 -7.52 -18.43 -3.05
N ILE A 268 -6.21 -18.37 -2.83
CA ILE A 268 -5.24 -17.85 -3.80
C ILE A 268 -4.25 -18.98 -4.08
N LYS A 269 -4.29 -19.47 -5.32
CA LYS A 269 -3.33 -20.46 -5.81
C LYS A 269 -2.32 -19.75 -6.71
N LYS A 270 -1.11 -19.57 -6.17
CA LYS A 270 0.05 -19.06 -6.92
C LYS A 270 0.34 -19.94 -8.15
N LYS A 271 0.60 -19.31 -9.29
CA LYS A 271 1.08 -19.98 -10.52
C LYS A 271 2.61 -20.05 -10.53
N SER A 272 3.19 -20.90 -11.36
CA SER A 272 4.64 -20.99 -11.50
C SER A 272 5.26 -19.65 -11.92
N VAL A 273 6.53 -19.46 -11.57
CA VAL A 273 7.34 -18.33 -12.05
C VAL A 273 7.46 -18.43 -13.57
N ASP A 274 7.42 -17.29 -14.24
CA ASP A 274 7.63 -17.15 -15.69
C ASP A 274 8.93 -16.36 -15.88
N ASP A 275 10.06 -17.07 -15.96
CA ASP A 275 11.42 -16.56 -15.76
C ASP A 275 11.85 -15.43 -16.72
N GLU A 276 11.06 -15.12 -17.76
CA GLU A 276 11.49 -14.20 -18.81
C GLU A 276 11.14 -12.73 -18.56
N LYS A 277 10.09 -12.37 -17.80
CA LYS A 277 9.72 -10.96 -17.51
C LYS A 277 8.87 -10.84 -16.24
N HIS A 278 9.44 -10.33 -15.15
CA HIS A 278 8.69 -9.98 -13.93
C HIS A 278 8.63 -8.46 -13.72
N PRO A 279 7.52 -7.92 -13.18
CA PRO A 279 7.50 -6.54 -12.71
C PRO A 279 8.49 -6.37 -11.54
N ALA A 280 9.02 -5.17 -11.34
CA ALA A 280 9.90 -4.89 -10.20
C ALA A 280 9.15 -5.02 -8.86
N PHE A 281 7.90 -4.58 -8.83
CA PHE A 281 7.01 -4.64 -7.67
C PHE A 281 5.63 -5.17 -8.07
N ALA A 282 5.04 -5.97 -7.17
CA ALA A 282 3.71 -6.53 -7.33
C ALA A 282 2.68 -5.46 -6.92
N LEU A 283 3.05 -4.66 -5.93
CA LEU A 283 2.32 -3.48 -5.48
C LEU A 283 3.30 -2.34 -5.28
N ASP A 284 3.04 -1.20 -5.92
CA ASP A 284 3.78 0.04 -5.76
C ASP A 284 2.83 1.17 -5.36
N VAL A 285 3.07 1.78 -4.20
CA VAL A 285 2.33 2.94 -3.69
C VAL A 285 3.23 4.16 -3.71
N ALA A 286 2.93 5.11 -4.59
CA ALA A 286 3.71 6.34 -4.70
C ALA A 286 3.47 7.29 -3.52
N ALA A 287 4.38 8.25 -3.33
CA ALA A 287 4.29 9.23 -2.22
C ALA A 287 3.03 10.11 -2.24
N LEU A 288 2.45 10.36 -3.43
CA LEU A 288 1.18 11.08 -3.59
C LEU A 288 -0.04 10.15 -3.47
N GLY A 289 0.19 8.84 -3.49
CA GLY A 289 -0.83 7.81 -3.37
C GLY A 289 -1.13 7.44 -1.92
N GLY A 290 -2.20 6.66 -1.74
CA GLY A 290 -2.48 6.03 -0.46
C GLY A 290 -3.72 5.17 -0.49
N MET A 291 -3.75 4.17 0.40
CA MET A 291 -4.90 3.31 0.63
C MET A 291 -5.46 3.60 2.01
N TYR A 292 -6.75 3.93 2.08
CA TYR A 292 -7.45 4.32 3.29
C TYR A 292 -8.69 3.45 3.41
N ALA A 293 -8.66 2.48 4.33
CA ALA A 293 -9.76 1.55 4.48
C ALA A 293 -10.10 1.28 5.95
N HIS A 294 -11.22 0.60 6.21
CA HIS A 294 -11.48 0.03 7.53
C HIS A 294 -10.54 -1.14 7.81
N LYS A 295 -10.33 -2.01 6.82
CA LYS A 295 -9.43 -3.18 6.88
C LYS A 295 -8.67 -3.32 5.56
N ILE A 296 -7.40 -3.71 5.63
CA ILE A 296 -6.55 -3.88 4.44
C ILE A 296 -5.84 -5.23 4.48
N ARG A 297 -5.94 -6.00 3.39
CA ARG A 297 -5.14 -7.21 3.16
C ARG A 297 -4.48 -7.14 1.78
N LEU A 298 -3.15 -7.25 1.75
CA LEU A 298 -2.33 -7.16 0.55
C LEU A 298 -1.50 -8.44 0.42
N ILE A 299 -1.57 -9.12 -0.73
CA ILE A 299 -0.86 -10.38 -0.97
C ILE A 299 -0.12 -10.26 -2.30
N GLY A 300 1.21 -10.29 -2.27
CA GLY A 300 2.08 -10.40 -3.44
C GLY A 300 2.70 -11.79 -3.52
N THR A 301 2.36 -12.57 -4.54
CA THR A 301 2.76 -13.99 -4.62
C THR A 301 3.87 -14.28 -5.64
N GLU A 302 4.30 -13.29 -6.43
CA GLU A 302 5.33 -13.51 -7.46
C GLU A 302 6.71 -13.51 -6.80
N ALA A 303 7.47 -14.61 -6.96
CA ALA A 303 8.74 -14.80 -6.27
C ALA A 303 9.75 -13.71 -6.64
N GLY A 304 10.39 -13.11 -5.65
CA GLY A 304 11.35 -12.01 -5.87
C GLY A 304 10.70 -10.65 -6.19
N VAL A 305 9.39 -10.60 -6.41
CA VAL A 305 8.66 -9.36 -6.66
C VAL A 305 8.12 -8.82 -5.34
N GLY A 306 8.54 -7.60 -5.00
CA GLY A 306 8.26 -6.99 -3.69
C GLY A 306 6.97 -6.17 -3.60
N VAL A 307 6.75 -5.63 -2.40
CA VAL A 307 5.77 -4.57 -2.13
C VAL A 307 6.54 -3.30 -1.79
N HIS A 308 6.27 -2.20 -2.49
CA HIS A 308 6.85 -0.89 -2.22
C HIS A 308 5.79 0.09 -1.73
N ASN A 309 6.06 0.76 -0.61
CA ASN A 309 5.21 1.82 -0.08
C ASN A 309 6.01 3.09 0.18
N ALA A 310 5.79 4.12 -0.63
CA ALA A 310 6.25 5.50 -0.38
C ALA A 310 5.12 6.43 0.11
N GLY A 311 3.86 6.00 0.03
CA GLY A 311 2.68 6.77 0.43
C GLY A 311 2.14 6.41 1.82
N ASN A 312 0.81 6.44 1.96
CA ASN A 312 0.13 6.04 3.20
C ASN A 312 -0.78 4.82 2.98
N ILE A 313 -0.59 3.76 3.75
CA ILE A 313 -1.51 2.61 3.82
C ILE A 313 -2.05 2.56 5.23
N GLY A 314 -3.35 2.82 5.39
CA GLY A 314 -3.98 2.99 6.70
C GLY A 314 -5.30 2.24 6.85
N ALA A 315 -5.40 1.40 7.89
CA ALA A 315 -6.67 0.82 8.35
C ALA A 315 -7.21 1.61 9.55
N SER A 316 -8.43 2.15 9.45
CA SER A 316 -9.04 3.01 10.48
C SER A 316 -9.87 2.27 11.52
N ALA A 317 -10.29 1.02 11.25
CA ALA A 317 -11.14 0.24 12.14
C ALA A 317 -10.60 -1.16 12.46
N GLY A 318 -9.78 -1.72 11.57
CA GLY A 318 -9.26 -3.08 11.65
C GLY A 318 -7.75 -3.15 11.38
N GLU A 319 -7.32 -4.33 10.92
CA GLU A 319 -5.91 -4.61 10.67
C GLU A 319 -5.40 -4.18 9.29
N VAL A 320 -4.08 -4.02 9.20
CA VAL A 320 -3.32 -4.03 7.93
C VAL A 320 -2.49 -5.31 7.92
N HIS A 321 -2.73 -6.17 6.94
CA HIS A 321 -1.96 -7.41 6.74
C HIS A 321 -1.34 -7.43 5.34
N ILE A 322 -0.01 -7.49 5.27
CA ILE A 322 0.76 -7.53 4.03
C ILE A 322 1.58 -8.83 3.99
N THR A 323 1.41 -9.64 2.95
CA THR A 323 2.25 -10.79 2.66
C THR A 323 2.93 -10.60 1.31
N ALA A 324 4.23 -10.86 1.22
CA ALA A 324 4.99 -10.81 -0.02
C ALA A 324 5.97 -11.98 -0.13
N ASP A 325 5.97 -12.66 -1.27
CA ASP A 325 6.99 -13.67 -1.62
C ASP A 325 8.34 -13.02 -2.00
N GLY A 326 8.39 -11.69 -2.08
CA GLY A 326 9.59 -10.87 -2.25
C GLY A 326 9.97 -10.08 -1.00
N ARG A 327 10.52 -8.88 -1.21
CA ARG A 327 10.87 -7.90 -0.16
C ARG A 327 9.72 -6.93 0.07
N ILE A 328 9.47 -6.53 1.32
CA ILE A 328 8.59 -5.40 1.65
C ILE A 328 9.46 -4.17 1.92
N GLU A 329 9.23 -3.08 1.19
CA GLU A 329 9.92 -1.81 1.35
C GLU A 329 8.95 -0.71 1.78
N ASN A 330 9.12 -0.20 3.00
CA ASN A 330 8.33 0.92 3.51
C ASN A 330 9.20 2.17 3.68
N ARG A 331 8.93 3.19 2.87
CA ARG A 331 9.46 4.56 3.00
C ARG A 331 8.39 5.54 3.48
N GLY A 332 7.12 5.19 3.32
CA GLY A 332 5.97 5.97 3.74
C GLY A 332 5.47 5.60 5.13
N THR A 333 4.14 5.57 5.31
CA THR A 333 3.48 5.17 6.56
C THR A 333 2.59 3.96 6.34
N LEU A 334 2.77 2.93 7.17
CA LEU A 334 1.81 1.85 7.37
C LEU A 334 1.19 2.04 8.75
N SER A 335 -0.13 2.21 8.82
CA SER A 335 -0.85 2.44 10.07
C SER A 335 -2.05 1.53 10.23
N SER A 336 -2.22 0.93 11.41
CA SER A 336 -3.32 0.03 11.70
C SER A 336 -4.05 0.39 12.99
N ARG A 337 -5.38 0.27 12.99
CA ARG A 337 -6.22 0.42 14.19
C ARG A 337 -6.17 -0.82 15.09
N ASP A 338 -5.99 -1.98 14.49
CA ASP A 338 -5.71 -3.23 15.20
C ASP A 338 -4.26 -3.65 14.91
N ALA A 339 -3.99 -4.92 14.67
CA ALA A 339 -2.66 -5.42 14.37
C ALA A 339 -2.13 -4.88 13.03
N LEU A 340 -0.82 -4.60 12.97
CA LEU A 340 -0.07 -4.42 11.73
C LEU A 340 0.78 -5.67 11.52
N GLN A 341 0.51 -6.42 10.45
CA GLN A 341 1.16 -7.70 10.18
C GLN A 341 1.90 -7.64 8.84
N LEU A 342 3.23 -7.81 8.85
CA LEU A 342 4.06 -7.86 7.65
C LEU A 342 4.78 -9.20 7.58
N THR A 343 4.58 -9.95 6.50
CA THR A 343 5.24 -11.23 6.23
C THR A 343 5.94 -11.16 4.88
N ALA A 344 7.27 -11.29 4.87
CA ALA A 344 8.06 -11.27 3.65
C ALA A 344 8.96 -12.51 3.56
N SER A 345 8.93 -13.23 2.45
CA SER A 345 9.83 -14.38 2.25
C SER A 345 11.29 -13.97 2.10
N SER A 346 11.58 -12.76 1.57
CA SER A 346 12.95 -12.26 1.41
C SER A 346 13.40 -11.37 2.56
N GLY A 347 12.74 -10.23 2.79
CA GLY A 347 13.19 -9.26 3.77
C GLY A 347 12.23 -8.09 3.93
N ILE A 348 12.45 -7.30 4.98
CA ILE A 348 11.65 -6.10 5.27
C ILE A 348 12.61 -4.93 5.43
N SER A 349 12.41 -3.86 4.66
CA SER A 349 13.17 -2.61 4.79
C SER A 349 12.23 -1.49 5.19
N ASN A 350 12.46 -0.86 6.34
CA ASN A 350 11.66 0.24 6.85
C ASN A 350 12.53 1.49 7.06
N THR A 351 12.33 2.52 6.23
CA THR A 351 12.87 3.87 6.47
C THR A 351 11.75 4.86 6.87
N GLY A 352 10.50 4.41 6.81
CA GLY A 352 9.32 5.20 7.13
C GLY A 352 8.77 4.91 8.53
N LYS A 353 7.44 4.78 8.64
CA LYS A 353 6.74 4.50 9.89
C LYS A 353 5.88 3.25 9.79
N LEU A 354 5.99 2.37 10.78
CA LEU A 354 5.10 1.24 11.03
C LEU A 354 4.38 1.51 12.35
N LEU A 355 3.07 1.78 12.29
CA LEU A 355 2.27 2.24 13.43
C LEU A 355 1.11 1.29 13.68
N SER A 356 0.90 0.88 14.92
CA SER A 356 -0.29 0.12 15.32
C SER A 356 -0.88 0.63 16.64
N GLN A 357 -2.21 0.74 16.66
CA GLN A 357 -2.97 1.02 17.88
C GLN A 357 -3.20 -0.24 18.75
N SER A 358 -2.72 -1.40 18.30
CA SER A 358 -2.74 -2.67 19.01
C SER A 358 -1.33 -3.29 18.99
N ALA A 359 -1.02 -4.21 18.07
CA ALA A 359 0.28 -4.89 17.99
C ALA A 359 0.95 -4.76 16.62
N VAL A 360 2.28 -4.84 16.58
CA VAL A 360 3.06 -4.99 15.34
C VAL A 360 3.69 -6.37 15.28
N ASN A 361 3.45 -7.11 14.20
CA ASN A 361 4.06 -8.43 13.95
C ASN A 361 4.82 -8.41 12.63
N LEU A 362 6.14 -8.62 12.68
CA LEU A 362 7.02 -8.61 11.52
C LEU A 362 7.69 -9.97 11.37
N GLN A 363 7.51 -10.61 10.21
CA GLN A 363 8.13 -11.87 9.84
C GLN A 363 8.92 -11.71 8.54
N ALA A 364 10.23 -11.90 8.59
CA ALA A 364 11.10 -11.87 7.42
C ALA A 364 11.85 -13.21 7.28
N GLY A 365 11.89 -13.79 6.08
CA GLY A 365 12.72 -14.97 5.80
C GLY A 365 14.22 -14.67 5.80
N GLY A 366 14.61 -13.44 5.47
CA GLY A 366 15.98 -12.93 5.49
C GLY A 366 16.13 -11.70 6.38
N ALA A 367 16.78 -10.65 5.89
CA ALA A 367 17.09 -9.46 6.69
C ALA A 367 15.87 -8.57 6.94
N LEU A 368 15.77 -8.04 8.15
CA LEU A 368 14.94 -6.90 8.50
C LEU A 368 15.83 -5.70 8.81
N ASP A 369 15.71 -4.66 7.98
CA ASP A 369 16.44 -3.40 8.09
C ASP A 369 15.48 -2.29 8.58
N ASN A 370 15.63 -1.84 9.82
CA ASN A 370 14.86 -0.73 10.39
C ASN A 370 15.72 0.53 10.54
N GLN A 371 15.50 1.51 9.67
CA GLN A 371 16.09 2.85 9.76
C GLN A 371 15.07 3.92 10.14
N GLY A 372 13.78 3.54 10.19
CA GLY A 372 12.66 4.40 10.55
C GLY A 372 12.12 4.09 11.94
N ARG A 373 10.78 4.12 12.05
CA ARG A 373 10.06 3.88 13.31
C ARG A 373 9.17 2.65 13.21
N VAL A 374 9.17 1.85 14.27
CA VAL A 374 8.20 0.79 14.52
C VAL A 374 7.59 1.01 15.90
N GLU A 375 6.28 1.24 15.93
CA GLU A 375 5.59 1.78 17.10
C GLU A 375 4.23 1.08 17.30
N SER A 376 4.03 0.50 18.49
CA SER A 376 2.79 -0.15 18.89
C SER A 376 2.29 0.38 20.24
N ARG A 377 0.96 0.39 20.42
CA ARG A 377 0.35 0.63 21.74
C ARG A 377 0.32 -0.59 22.66
N GLY A 378 0.43 -1.78 22.09
CA GLY A 378 0.65 -3.05 22.77
C GLY A 378 1.98 -3.63 22.31
N ASP A 379 2.00 -4.93 22.01
CA ASP A 379 3.24 -5.66 21.74
C ASP A 379 3.81 -5.45 20.33
N THR A 380 5.13 -5.52 20.22
CA THR A 380 5.85 -5.64 18.95
C THR A 380 6.63 -6.95 18.94
N THR A 381 6.34 -7.83 17.97
CA THR A 381 7.04 -9.10 17.77
C THR A 381 7.73 -9.12 16.41
N VAL A 382 9.02 -9.48 16.40
CA VAL A 382 9.84 -9.52 15.20
C VAL A 382 10.59 -10.85 15.11
N ASN A 383 10.43 -11.54 13.99
CA ASN A 383 11.16 -12.74 13.64
C ASN A 383 11.83 -12.55 12.26
N ALA A 384 13.15 -12.64 12.20
CA ALA A 384 13.90 -12.44 10.96
C ALA A 384 15.13 -13.35 10.89
N GLY A 385 15.74 -13.47 9.71
CA GLY A 385 17.08 -14.07 9.58
C GLY A 385 18.13 -13.22 10.30
N THR A 386 18.12 -11.91 10.04
CA THR A 386 18.93 -10.90 10.75
C THR A 386 18.09 -9.65 11.01
N ILE A 387 18.36 -8.94 12.11
CA ILE A 387 17.75 -7.64 12.40
C ILE A 387 18.88 -6.60 12.43
N HIS A 388 18.77 -5.57 11.60
CA HIS A 388 19.65 -4.42 11.60
C HIS A 388 18.83 -3.16 11.86
N SER A 389 19.18 -2.41 12.90
CA SER A 389 18.56 -1.13 13.20
C SER A 389 19.62 -0.05 13.36
N SER A 390 19.43 1.07 12.64
CA SER A 390 20.37 2.20 12.66
C SER A 390 20.26 3.00 13.96
N HIS A 391 21.22 3.90 14.18
CA HIS A 391 21.24 4.79 15.36
C HIS A 391 19.98 5.66 15.50
N ASP A 392 19.40 6.11 14.38
CA ASP A 392 18.20 6.98 14.41
C ASP A 392 16.88 6.19 14.40
N SER A 393 16.97 4.85 14.40
CA SER A 393 15.80 3.98 14.38
C SER A 393 15.08 3.94 15.72
N VAL A 394 13.79 3.60 15.69
CA VAL A 394 12.96 3.40 16.89
C VAL A 394 12.22 2.07 16.81
N TRP A 395 12.31 1.32 17.90
CA TRP A 395 11.40 0.26 18.30
C TRP A 395 10.70 0.71 19.57
N ALA A 396 9.37 0.83 19.54
CA ALA A 396 8.59 1.24 20.70
C ALA A 396 7.33 0.38 20.86
N ALA A 397 7.20 -0.26 22.01
CA ALA A 397 6.01 -0.98 22.42
C ALA A 397 5.40 -0.35 23.68
N GLY A 398 4.07 -0.36 23.80
CA GLY A 398 3.39 0.21 24.96
C GLY A 398 3.20 1.74 24.92
N LEU A 399 3.05 2.34 23.74
CA LEU A 399 2.86 3.79 23.61
C LEU A 399 1.45 4.29 24.00
N ASP A 400 1.37 5.48 24.60
CA ASP A 400 0.12 6.21 24.82
C ASP A 400 -0.26 7.16 23.67
N ASP A 401 -1.31 7.95 23.86
CA ASP A 401 -1.78 8.94 22.88
C ASP A 401 -0.80 10.11 22.65
N ASN A 402 0.14 10.32 23.59
CA ASN A 402 1.17 11.34 23.50
C ASN A 402 2.51 10.80 22.97
N GLY A 403 2.60 9.50 22.68
CA GLY A 403 3.82 8.84 22.22
C GLY A 403 4.83 8.53 23.33
N ASN A 404 4.39 8.46 24.59
CA ASN A 404 5.22 7.99 25.70
C ASN A 404 4.97 6.50 25.94
N THR A 405 5.99 5.75 26.35
CA THR A 405 5.88 4.33 26.74
C THR A 405 5.30 4.19 28.14
N THR A 406 3.98 4.29 28.27
CA THR A 406 3.24 4.24 29.55
C THR A 406 2.14 3.17 29.57
N ARG A 407 1.82 2.56 28.42
CA ARG A 407 0.87 1.45 28.32
C ARG A 407 1.59 0.12 28.41
N PRO A 408 0.96 -0.95 28.90
CA PRO A 408 1.51 -2.30 28.80
C PRO A 408 1.87 -2.64 27.34
N GLY A 409 3.01 -3.28 27.15
CA GLY A 409 3.54 -3.59 25.83
C GLY A 409 4.97 -4.10 25.88
N SER A 410 5.19 -5.24 25.25
CA SER A 410 6.48 -5.91 25.16
C SER A 410 7.09 -5.82 23.75
N LEU A 411 8.42 -5.77 23.67
CA LEU A 411 9.19 -5.84 22.45
C LEU A 411 9.97 -7.15 22.40
N THR A 412 9.69 -8.01 21.42
CA THR A 412 10.42 -9.27 21.22
C THR A 412 11.13 -9.27 19.87
N LEU A 413 12.45 -9.41 19.88
CA LEU A 413 13.30 -9.50 18.69
C LEU A 413 13.97 -10.88 18.63
N THR A 414 13.69 -11.65 17.58
CA THR A 414 14.27 -12.98 17.37
C THR A 414 14.93 -13.04 15.99
N ALA A 415 16.24 -13.27 15.96
CA ALA A 415 16.99 -13.48 14.71
C ALA A 415 18.32 -14.18 14.95
N GLN A 416 19.00 -14.65 13.91
CA GLN A 416 20.35 -15.20 14.07
C GLN A 416 21.33 -14.14 14.57
N HIS A 417 21.22 -12.91 14.07
CA HIS A 417 21.99 -11.76 14.53
C HIS A 417 21.06 -10.57 14.74
N VAL A 418 21.17 -9.91 15.90
CA VAL A 418 20.41 -8.69 16.21
C VAL A 418 21.37 -7.54 16.46
N GLN A 419 21.27 -6.51 15.63
CA GLN A 419 21.86 -5.20 15.84
C GLN A 419 20.75 -4.17 16.01
N ALA A 420 20.66 -3.53 17.18
CA ALA A 420 19.61 -2.57 17.50
C ALA A 420 20.20 -1.34 18.21
N LYS A 421 20.80 -0.44 17.41
CA LYS A 421 21.58 0.72 17.88
C LYS A 421 20.78 1.99 18.15
N GLY A 422 19.47 1.96 17.90
CA GLY A 422 18.59 3.09 18.07
C GLY A 422 17.95 3.17 19.44
N LYS A 423 16.68 3.61 19.46
CA LYS A 423 15.85 3.56 20.66
C LYS A 423 15.09 2.25 20.69
N ASN A 424 15.30 1.45 21.74
CA ASN A 424 14.60 0.19 21.97
C ASN A 424 13.79 0.32 23.26
N LEU A 425 12.50 0.64 23.12
CA LEU A 425 11.63 1.02 24.22
C LEU A 425 10.47 0.03 24.34
N ALA A 426 10.27 -0.52 25.53
CA ALA A 426 9.07 -1.27 25.88
C ALA A 426 8.64 -0.85 27.29
N THR A 427 7.37 -1.02 27.63
CA THR A 427 6.93 -0.76 29.01
C THR A 427 7.16 -2.00 29.87
N ASP A 428 6.76 -3.18 29.39
CA ASP A 428 6.82 -4.42 30.18
C ASP A 428 8.14 -5.16 29.98
N THR A 429 8.27 -5.93 28.89
CA THR A 429 9.45 -6.73 28.61
C THR A 429 10.06 -6.36 27.27
N LEU A 430 11.37 -6.14 27.26
CA LEU A 430 12.19 -6.20 26.05
C LEU A 430 12.97 -7.51 26.06
N ALA A 431 12.68 -8.40 25.11
CA ALA A 431 13.34 -9.69 24.96
C ALA A 431 14.08 -9.78 23.63
N ILE A 432 15.37 -10.12 23.66
CA ILE A 432 16.17 -10.37 22.45
C ILE A 432 16.74 -11.78 22.51
N HIS A 433 16.41 -12.59 21.51
CA HIS A 433 16.90 -13.96 21.34
C HIS A 433 17.72 -14.04 20.05
N SER A 434 19.02 -14.31 20.19
CA SER A 434 19.92 -14.33 19.04
C SER A 434 21.13 -15.25 19.19
N GLN A 435 21.93 -15.41 18.13
CA GLN A 435 23.27 -15.99 18.24
C GLN A 435 24.26 -14.90 18.70
N GLN A 436 24.06 -13.65 18.26
CA GLN A 436 24.84 -12.47 18.66
C GLN A 436 23.91 -11.26 18.85
N ILE A 437 24.15 -10.48 19.90
CA ILE A 437 23.40 -9.25 20.17
C ILE A 437 24.35 -8.06 20.21
N ASP A 438 24.07 -7.04 19.39
CA ASP A 438 24.76 -5.74 19.37
C ASP A 438 23.76 -4.61 19.64
N LEU A 439 23.79 -4.10 20.88
CA LEU A 439 23.07 -2.93 21.33
C LEU A 439 24.00 -1.72 21.48
N SER A 440 25.18 -1.72 20.85
CA SER A 440 26.12 -0.61 20.99
C SER A 440 25.46 0.72 20.61
N ASP A 441 25.81 1.78 21.33
CA ASP A 441 25.32 3.15 21.08
C ASP A 441 23.80 3.34 21.27
N SER A 442 23.08 2.30 21.73
CA SER A 442 21.61 2.34 21.85
C SER A 442 21.11 3.07 23.10
N GLN A 443 19.83 3.46 23.05
CA GLN A 443 19.04 3.83 24.21
C GLN A 443 17.98 2.74 24.42
N THR A 444 18.20 1.88 25.41
CA THR A 444 17.35 0.72 25.65
C THR A 444 16.66 0.85 27.00
N ALA A 445 15.33 0.76 27.04
CA ALA A 445 14.56 0.87 28.27
C ALA A 445 13.33 -0.05 28.28
N ALA A 446 13.14 -0.77 29.39
CA ALA A 446 11.93 -1.55 29.70
C ALA A 446 11.89 -1.92 31.18
N SER A 447 10.72 -2.23 31.76
CA SER A 447 10.70 -2.77 33.14
C SER A 447 11.54 -4.04 33.26
N GLN A 448 11.44 -4.97 32.32
CA GLN A 448 12.29 -6.14 32.24
C GLN A 448 13.04 -6.21 30.92
N ILE A 449 14.37 -6.31 30.98
CA ILE A 449 15.22 -6.55 29.82
C ILE A 449 15.79 -7.97 29.90
N GLN A 450 15.56 -8.78 28.87
CA GLN A 450 16.04 -10.15 28.75
C GLN A 450 16.87 -10.29 27.47
N LEU A 451 18.18 -10.49 27.62
CA LEU A 451 19.11 -10.65 26.50
C LEU A 451 19.68 -12.07 26.51
N THR A 452 19.38 -12.86 25.48
CA THR A 452 19.89 -14.23 25.35
C THR A 452 20.63 -14.39 24.03
N ALA A 453 21.97 -14.46 24.12
CA ALA A 453 22.82 -14.86 23.01
C ALA A 453 23.21 -16.35 23.15
N SER A 454 23.10 -17.12 22.05
CA SER A 454 23.30 -18.57 22.07
C SER A 454 24.67 -19.04 21.58
N GLN A 455 25.47 -18.19 20.93
CA GLN A 455 26.78 -18.57 20.38
C GLN A 455 27.88 -17.53 20.64
N ALA A 456 27.63 -16.27 20.30
CA ALA A 456 28.57 -15.17 20.43
C ALA A 456 28.22 -14.28 21.64
N GLY A 457 28.87 -13.11 21.70
CA GLY A 457 28.73 -12.15 22.79
C GLY A 457 27.47 -11.28 22.74
N ILE A 458 27.34 -10.47 23.79
CA ILE A 458 26.39 -9.35 23.88
C ILE A 458 27.23 -8.07 24.00
N SER A 459 26.94 -7.05 23.20
CA SER A 459 27.54 -5.73 23.36
C SER A 459 26.48 -4.69 23.73
N THR A 460 26.76 -3.95 24.80
CA THR A 460 26.08 -2.72 25.23
C THR A 460 27.09 -1.55 25.26
N ALA A 461 28.16 -1.64 24.47
CA ALA A 461 29.22 -0.64 24.44
C ALA A 461 28.66 0.74 24.08
N ARG A 462 28.98 1.76 24.89
CA ARG A 462 28.45 3.14 24.77
C ARG A 462 26.92 3.26 24.77
N ALA A 463 26.20 2.22 25.17
CA ALA A 463 24.75 2.23 25.27
C ALA A 463 24.29 2.78 26.62
N THR A 464 23.05 3.28 26.67
CA THR A 464 22.33 3.53 27.93
C THR A 464 21.22 2.51 28.05
N VAL A 465 21.28 1.67 29.09
CA VAL A 465 20.32 0.60 29.36
C VAL A 465 19.67 0.86 30.72
N ASN A 466 18.35 1.02 30.75
CA ASN A 466 17.58 1.27 31.97
C ASN A 466 16.47 0.22 32.15
N ALA A 467 16.42 -0.43 33.31
CA ALA A 467 15.35 -1.37 33.62
C ALA A 467 14.97 -1.43 35.10
N ASP A 468 13.86 -2.09 35.44
CA ASP A 468 13.69 -2.60 36.80
C ASP A 468 14.55 -3.87 36.97
N ARG A 469 14.51 -4.78 36.01
CA ARG A 469 15.33 -6.00 35.99
C ARG A 469 16.04 -6.18 34.67
N LEU A 470 17.37 -6.27 34.71
CA LEU A 470 18.20 -6.66 33.57
C LEU A 470 18.71 -8.09 33.78
N THR A 471 18.41 -8.97 32.82
CA THR A 471 18.98 -10.32 32.75
C THR A 471 19.66 -10.50 31.40
N ALA A 472 20.95 -10.84 31.41
CA ALA A 472 21.68 -11.14 30.19
C ALA A 472 22.47 -12.44 30.32
N LYS A 473 22.37 -13.28 29.30
CA LYS A 473 23.06 -14.56 29.20
C LYS A 473 23.73 -14.71 27.86
N THR A 474 25.03 -15.00 27.88
CA THR A 474 25.82 -15.26 26.67
C THR A 474 26.94 -16.27 26.95
N PRO A 475 27.25 -17.18 26.02
CA PRO A 475 28.45 -18.02 26.11
C PRO A 475 29.72 -17.30 25.63
N GLY A 476 29.61 -16.07 25.10
CA GLY A 476 30.73 -15.22 24.69
C GLY A 476 30.90 -14.01 25.61
N GLN A 477 31.73 -13.05 25.20
CA GLN A 477 31.97 -11.83 26.00
C GLN A 477 30.70 -10.98 26.14
N PHE A 478 30.45 -10.47 27.34
CA PHE A 478 29.55 -9.34 27.55
C PHE A 478 30.39 -8.05 27.58
N ASN A 479 30.21 -7.18 26.59
CA ASN A 479 30.97 -5.93 26.45
C ASN A 479 30.09 -4.71 26.78
N ASN A 480 30.35 -4.08 27.92
CA ASN A 480 29.76 -2.82 28.37
C ASN A 480 30.74 -1.63 28.34
N ASP A 481 31.78 -1.68 27.51
CA ASP A 481 32.80 -0.62 27.47
C ASP A 481 32.18 0.73 27.11
N GLY A 482 32.39 1.74 27.96
CA GLY A 482 31.77 3.06 27.85
C GLY A 482 30.25 3.08 28.03
N GLY A 483 29.62 1.94 28.31
CA GLY A 483 28.16 1.79 28.44
C GLY A 483 27.66 2.05 29.87
N GLN A 484 26.38 2.38 30.00
CA GLN A 484 25.72 2.62 31.29
C GLN A 484 24.56 1.64 31.46
N LEU A 485 24.71 0.69 32.38
CA LEU A 485 23.65 -0.23 32.80
C LEU A 485 23.11 0.22 34.14
N VAL A 486 21.82 0.56 34.19
CA VAL A 486 21.12 0.94 35.41
C VAL A 486 19.88 0.06 35.56
N ALA A 487 19.80 -0.71 36.65
CA ALA A 487 18.56 -1.41 36.98
C ALA A 487 18.37 -1.60 38.48
N LYS A 488 17.15 -1.90 38.93
CA LYS A 488 16.92 -2.29 40.33
C LYS A 488 17.53 -3.65 40.64
N GLU A 489 17.59 -4.54 39.65
CA GLU A 489 18.20 -5.87 39.72
C GLU A 489 18.97 -6.19 38.43
N ILE A 490 20.22 -6.63 38.54
CA ILE A 490 21.12 -6.93 37.43
C ILE A 490 21.69 -8.34 37.59
N HIS A 491 21.32 -9.23 36.67
CA HIS A 491 21.85 -10.60 36.56
C HIS A 491 22.57 -10.78 35.23
N LEU A 492 23.90 -10.88 35.27
CA LEU A 492 24.73 -11.13 34.09
C LEU A 492 25.37 -12.53 34.19
N THR A 493 25.27 -13.30 33.12
CA THR A 493 25.92 -14.61 32.98
C THR A 493 26.72 -14.64 31.68
N THR A 494 28.05 -14.64 31.81
CA THR A 494 29.00 -14.63 30.70
C THR A 494 30.32 -15.24 31.14
N PRO A 495 31.13 -15.88 30.29
CA PRO A 495 32.50 -16.21 30.67
C PRO A 495 33.41 -14.99 30.88
N ASP A 496 33.17 -13.89 30.18
CA ASP A 496 34.04 -12.71 30.14
C ASP A 496 33.23 -11.41 30.12
N LEU A 497 33.44 -10.56 31.13
CA LEU A 497 32.76 -9.27 31.27
C LEU A 497 33.77 -8.13 31.10
N SER A 498 33.60 -7.32 30.06
CA SER A 498 34.34 -6.06 29.88
C SER A 498 33.42 -4.87 30.24
N ASN A 499 33.91 -3.99 31.10
CA ASN A 499 33.25 -2.76 31.54
C ASN A 499 34.27 -1.61 31.61
N GLN A 500 35.15 -1.49 30.62
CA GLN A 500 36.16 -0.44 30.59
C GLN A 500 35.50 0.92 30.37
N GLN A 501 35.75 1.89 31.24
CA GLN A 501 35.09 3.21 31.20
C GLN A 501 33.55 3.14 31.20
N GLY A 502 32.99 1.98 31.56
CA GLY A 502 31.56 1.75 31.62
C GLY A 502 31.01 2.01 33.01
N LYS A 503 29.74 1.67 33.23
CA LYS A 503 29.08 1.72 34.53
C LYS A 503 28.05 0.61 34.63
N ILE A 504 28.14 -0.19 35.69
CA ILE A 504 27.11 -1.17 36.08
C ILE A 504 26.56 -0.74 37.44
N ASN A 505 25.33 -0.25 37.48
CA ASN A 505 24.74 0.36 38.67
C ASN A 505 23.41 -0.29 39.04
N GLN A 506 23.45 -1.17 40.03
CA GLN A 506 22.25 -1.71 40.66
C GLN A 506 21.71 -0.73 41.70
N THR A 507 20.44 -0.35 41.59
CA THR A 507 19.80 0.62 42.49
C THR A 507 18.87 0.00 43.52
N GLY A 508 18.50 -1.28 43.35
CA GLY A 508 17.68 -2.02 44.31
C GLY A 508 18.53 -2.65 45.43
N THR A 509 17.84 -3.22 46.42
CA THR A 509 18.46 -3.82 47.62
C THR A 509 18.81 -5.30 47.46
N GLY A 510 18.55 -5.89 46.29
CA GLY A 510 18.88 -7.28 45.98
C GLY A 510 20.39 -7.51 45.82
N GLU A 511 20.79 -8.76 45.66
CA GLU A 511 22.18 -9.12 45.32
C GLU A 511 22.49 -8.69 43.87
N LEU A 512 23.69 -8.16 43.64
CA LEU A 512 24.19 -7.93 42.28
C LEU A 512 24.84 -9.22 41.78
N ALA A 513 24.21 -9.91 40.82
CA ALA A 513 24.68 -11.22 40.36
C ALA A 513 25.50 -11.13 39.06
N LEU A 514 26.82 -11.13 39.19
CA LEU A 514 27.77 -11.15 38.07
C LEU A 514 28.46 -12.52 37.98
N HIS A 515 27.87 -13.44 37.23
CA HIS A 515 28.45 -14.76 36.99
C HIS A 515 29.44 -14.69 35.82
N THR A 516 30.71 -14.42 36.14
CA THR A 516 31.81 -14.35 35.16
C THR A 516 33.10 -15.03 35.61
N ARG A 517 33.93 -15.47 34.66
CA ARG A 517 35.30 -15.97 34.95
C ARG A 517 36.30 -14.83 34.93
N THR A 518 36.14 -13.89 34.00
CA THR A 518 37.00 -12.70 33.87
C THR A 518 36.17 -11.42 33.94
N LEU A 519 36.71 -10.41 34.64
CA LEU A 519 36.13 -9.08 34.73
C LEU A 519 37.22 -8.05 34.43
N ASN A 520 37.03 -7.27 33.38
CA ASN A 520 37.85 -6.10 33.07
C ASN A 520 37.07 -4.83 33.39
N ASN A 521 37.36 -4.20 34.53
CA ASN A 521 36.66 -3.00 35.03
C ASN A 521 37.60 -1.79 35.13
N ARG A 522 38.51 -1.59 34.16
CA ARG A 522 39.43 -0.45 34.16
C ARG A 522 38.65 0.84 33.93
N GLU A 523 38.77 1.78 34.88
CA GLU A 523 38.12 3.11 34.83
C GLU A 523 36.57 3.06 34.75
N GLY A 524 35.94 1.95 35.18
CA GLY A 524 34.48 1.75 35.09
C GLY A 524 33.78 1.38 36.39
#